data_AF-A0A0A2TMU6-F1
#
_entry.id   AF-A0A0A2TMU6-F1
#
_cell.length_a   1.000
_cell.length_b   1.000
_cell.length_c   1.000
_cell.angle_alpha   90.00
_cell.angle_beta   90.00
_cell.angle_gamma   90.00
#
_symmetry.space_group_name_H-M   'P 1'
#
loop_
_entity.id
_entity.type
_entity.pdbx_description
1 polymer ?
#
loop_
_entity_poly.entity_id
_entity_poly.type
_entity_poly.pdbx_seq_one_letter_code
_entity_poly.pdbx_strand_id
1 'polypeptide(L)' 'MIIPTNATTKDVTWTSSNKAIATVSSTGLVTALKTGTTIITVKTKDGGFTATCEVVVKKSFKM' A
#
# COMPACT_ATOMS: atom_id res chain seq x y z
N MET A 1 0.66 -34.19 -2.37
CA MET A 1 1.33 -32.91 -2.02
C MET A 1 0.25 -31.84 -2.00
N ILE A 2 -0.28 -31.50 -0.83
CA ILE A 2 -1.32 -30.47 -0.68
C ILE A 2 -0.63 -29.19 -0.20
N ILE A 3 -0.40 -28.27 -1.12
CA ILE A 3 -0.13 -26.88 -0.75
C ILE A 3 -1.52 -26.33 -0.41
N PRO A 4 -1.78 -25.74 0.76
CA PRO A 4 -2.98 -24.97 0.93
C PRO A 4 -2.84 -23.75 0.01
N THR A 5 -3.42 -23.83 -1.19
CA THR A 5 -3.62 -22.70 -2.10
C THR A 5 -4.74 -21.77 -1.62
N ASN A 6 -5.26 -22.01 -0.41
CA ASN A 6 -6.33 -21.23 0.21
C ASN A 6 -5.77 -19.95 0.86
N ALA A 7 -5.72 -18.90 0.04
CA ALA A 7 -5.93 -17.50 0.43
C ALA A 7 -5.01 -16.93 1.51
N THR A 8 -3.76 -16.63 1.15
CA THR A 8 -3.00 -15.52 1.78
C THR A 8 -3.54 -14.15 1.34
N THR A 9 -4.72 -14.08 0.73
CA THR A 9 -5.53 -12.86 0.70
C THR A 9 -5.97 -12.60 2.13
N LYS A 10 -5.07 -12.00 2.94
CA LYS A 10 -5.52 -11.18 4.06
C LYS A 10 -6.41 -10.13 3.39
N ASP A 11 -7.72 -10.32 3.48
CA ASP A 11 -8.71 -9.41 2.93
C ASP A 11 -8.47 -8.05 3.61
N VAL A 12 -7.65 -7.22 2.97
CA VAL A 12 -7.25 -5.90 3.46
C VAL A 12 -7.53 -4.90 2.36
N THR A 13 -7.99 -3.73 2.77
CA THR A 13 -8.19 -2.59 1.89
C THR A 13 -7.02 -1.65 2.05
N TRP A 14 -6.32 -1.39 0.95
CA TRP A 14 -5.26 -0.40 0.88
C TRP A 14 -5.81 0.91 0.32
N THR A 15 -5.44 2.02 0.95
CA THR A 15 -5.81 3.36 0.51
C THR A 15 -4.60 4.28 0.60
N SER A 16 -4.52 5.24 -0.32
CA SER A 16 -3.51 6.31 -0.29
C SER A 16 -4.22 7.63 -0.02
N SER A 17 -3.71 8.41 0.93
CA SER A 17 -4.23 9.75 1.21
C SER A 17 -4.02 10.71 0.05
N ASN A 18 -2.98 10.48 -0.77
CA ASN A 18 -2.72 11.26 -1.97
C ASN A 18 -2.22 10.38 -3.14
N LYS A 19 -3.16 9.98 -4.00
CA LYS A 19 -2.91 9.19 -5.21
C LYS A 19 -2.10 9.93 -6.27
N ALA A 20 -1.93 11.25 -6.19
CA ALA A 20 -1.05 11.98 -7.12
C ALA A 20 0.44 11.89 -6.72
N ILE A 21 0.73 11.55 -5.45
CA ILE A 21 2.10 11.38 -4.93
C ILE A 21 2.51 9.92 -5.00
N ALA A 22 1.69 9.01 -4.47
CA ALA A 22 1.89 7.58 -4.62
C ALA A 22 0.56 6.82 -4.61
N THR A 23 0.47 5.78 -5.43
CA THR A 23 -0.66 4.85 -5.47
C THR A 23 -0.30 3.54 -4.80
N VAL A 24 -1.29 2.85 -4.25
CA VAL A 24 -1.13 1.50 -3.68
C VAL A 24 -2.12 0.57 -4.37
N SER A 25 -1.66 -0.61 -4.77
CA SER A 25 -2.50 -1.65 -5.37
C SER A 25 -3.19 -2.50 -4.30
N SER A 26 -4.13 -3.35 -4.71
CA SER A 26 -4.83 -4.29 -3.82
C SER A 26 -3.90 -5.31 -3.15
N THR A 27 -2.71 -5.54 -3.71
CA THR A 27 -1.69 -6.43 -3.13
C THR A 27 -0.71 -5.70 -2.19
N GLY A 28 -0.87 -4.39 -2.00
CA GLY A 28 0.03 -3.57 -1.18
C GLY A 28 1.26 -3.04 -1.91
N LEU A 29 1.37 -3.23 -3.23
CA LEU A 29 2.45 -2.62 -4.02
C LEU A 29 2.25 -1.10 -4.09
N VAL A 30 3.21 -0.34 -3.56
CA VAL A 30 3.22 1.13 -3.60
C VAL A 30 4.03 1.61 -4.81
N THR A 31 3.44 2.47 -5.62
CA THR A 31 4.06 3.11 -6.79
C THR A 31 4.19 4.60 -6.55
N ALA A 32 5.42 5.11 -6.55
CA ALA A 32 5.70 6.53 -6.47
C ALA A 32 5.46 7.21 -7.83
N LEU A 33 4.70 8.30 -7.83
CA LEU A 33 4.35 9.06 -9.03
C LEU A 33 4.97 10.45 -9.04
N LYS A 34 4.88 11.17 -7.91
CA LYS A 34 5.37 12.54 -7.79
C LYS A 34 6.05 12.73 -6.45
N THR A 35 7.05 13.61 -6.43
CA THR A 35 7.72 14.03 -5.21
C THR A 35 6.75 14.66 -4.22
N GLY A 36 6.81 14.25 -2.96
CA GLY A 36 5.92 14.69 -1.90
C GLY A 36 5.73 13.61 -0.84
N THR A 37 4.92 13.91 0.16
CA THR A 37 4.60 12.98 1.25
C THR A 37 3.14 12.52 1.14
N THR A 38 2.91 11.22 1.25
CA THR A 38 1.57 10.62 1.31
C THR A 38 1.53 9.55 2.39
N ILE A 39 0.33 9.23 2.86
CA ILE A 39 0.12 8.18 3.87
C ILE A 39 -0.64 7.06 3.18
N ILE A 40 -0.08 5.85 3.30
CA ILE A 40 -0.74 4.63 2.88
C ILE A 40 -1.38 3.99 4.12
N THR A 41 -2.68 3.72 4.05
CA THR A 41 -3.44 3.07 5.12
C THR A 41 -3.91 1.72 4.64
N VAL A 42 -3.63 0.70 5.46
CA VAL A 42 -4.16 -0.66 5.30
C VAL A 42 -5.12 -0.96 6.42
N LYS A 43 -6.28 -1.50 6.07
CA LYS A 43 -7.30 -1.91 7.02
C LYS A 43 -7.73 -3.34 6.70
N THR A 44 -7.83 -4.20 7.70
CA THR A 44 -8.46 -5.53 7.52
C THR A 44 -9.94 -5.37 7.19
N LYS A 45 -10.50 -6.28 6.39
CA LYS A 45 -11.89 -6.18 5.91
C LYS A 45 -12.92 -6.25 7.03
N ASP A 46 -12.60 -7.00 8.09
CA ASP A 46 -13.36 -7.01 9.35
C ASP A 46 -13.24 -5.70 10.14
N GLY A 47 -12.30 -4.83 9.74
CA GLY A 47 -12.00 -3.55 10.37
C GLY A 47 -11.32 -3.63 11.73
N GLY A 48 -10.93 -4.82 12.18
CA GLY A 48 -10.32 -5.05 13.49
C GLY A 48 -8.90 -4.49 13.61
N PHE A 49 -8.18 -4.35 12.49
CA PHE A 49 -6.82 -3.84 12.47
C PHE A 49 -6.63 -2.78 11.39
N THR A 50 -5.94 -1.71 11.75
CA THR A 50 -5.53 -0.64 10.85
C THR A 50 -4.05 -0.36 11.05
N ALA A 51 -3.30 -0.23 9.97
CA ALA A 51 -1.92 0.23 10.00
C ALA A 51 -1.72 1.35 8.98
N THR A 52 -0.80 2.26 9.28
CA THR A 52 -0.44 3.37 8.40
C THR A 52 1.06 3.36 8.12
N CYS A 53 1.43 3.82 6.93
CA CYS A 53 2.81 3.97 6.50
C CYS A 53 2.96 5.33 5.83
N GLU A 54 3.87 6.15 6.36
CA GLU A 54 4.25 7.42 5.72
C GLU A 54 5.22 7.13 4.58
N VAL A 55 4.87 7.61 3.38
CA VAL A 55 5.66 7.45 2.16
C VAL A 55 6.12 8.83 1.72
N VAL A 56 7.44 9.05 1.82
CA VAL A 56 8.10 10.27 1.36
C VAL A 56 8.78 9.97 0.03
N VAL A 57 8.16 10.43 -1.06
CA VAL A 57 8.74 10.33 -2.41
C VAL A 57 9.74 11.47 -2.59
N LYS A 58 11.02 11.13 -2.54
CA LYS A 58 12.10 12.05 -2.89
C LYS A 58 12.35 12.01 -4.39
N LYS A 59 12.80 13.12 -4.96
CA LYS A 59 13.24 13.16 -6.35
C LYS A 59 14.38 12.17 -6.50
N SER A 60 14.20 11.12 -7.30
CA SER A 60 15.31 10.27 -7.68
C SER A 60 16.17 11.06 -8.65
N PHE A 61 17.36 11.45 -8.18
CA PHE A 61 18.40 11.90 -9.08
C PHE A 61 18.97 10.64 -9.73
N LYS A 62 18.53 10.33 -10.96
CA LYS A 62 19.25 9.36 -11.79
C LYS A 62 20.48 10.09 -12.31
N MET A 63 21.66 9.62 -11.88
CA MET A 63 22.94 9.95 -12.49
C MET A 63 23.05 9.29 -13.87
#